data_AF-A0A3B8KXU3-F1
#
_entry.id   AF-A0A3B8KXU3-F1
#
_cell.length_a   1.000
_cell.length_b   1.000
_cell.length_c   1.000
_cell.angle_alpha   90.00
_cell.angle_beta   90.00
_cell.angle_gamma   90.00
#
_symmetry.space_group_name_H-M   'P 1'
#
loop_
_entity.id
_entity.type
_entity.pdbx_description
1 polymer ?
#
loop_
_entity_poly.entity_id
_entity_poly.type
_entity_poly.pdbx_seq_one_letter_code
_entity_poly.pdbx_strand_id
1 'polypeptide(L)'
;KKRSMQPRSTKTAGCVFKNPDGRISAGRLLDLAGCKGLRLGGVKVSEIHANFLEVEKDASARDVYAVIEECRRRVYESSGVWLELEIRLLGGPWGK
;
A
#
# COMPACT_ATOMS: atom_id res chain seq x y z
N LYS A 1 1.11 -3.90 -24.21
CA LYS A 1 0.02 -2.89 -24.18
C LYS A 1 -0.52 -2.80 -22.75
N LYS A 2 0.11 -2.02 -21.86
CA LYS A 2 -0.30 -1.87 -20.43
C LYS A 2 -1.33 -0.75 -20.31
N ARG A 3 -2.60 -1.07 -20.50
CA ARG A 3 -3.72 -0.10 -20.42
C ARG A 3 -4.93 -0.84 -19.85
N SER A 4 -5.18 -0.73 -18.54
CA SER A 4 -6.53 -0.92 -17.95
C SER A 4 -6.65 -0.89 -16.41
N MET A 5 -5.62 -0.62 -15.60
CA MET A 5 -5.78 -0.67 -14.13
C MET A 5 -5.21 0.51 -13.35
N GLN A 6 -4.89 1.63 -14.00
CA GLN A 6 -4.52 2.85 -13.29
C GLN A 6 -5.78 3.72 -13.11
N PRO A 7 -6.27 3.95 -11.89
CA PRO A 7 -7.33 4.92 -11.63
C PRO A 7 -6.81 6.33 -11.96
N ARG A 8 -7.16 6.85 -13.13
CA ARG A 8 -6.68 8.13 -13.68
C ARG A 8 -7.29 9.39 -13.04
N SER A 9 -8.00 9.30 -11.91
CA SER A 9 -8.76 10.44 -11.38
C SER A 9 -8.49 10.83 -9.93
N THR A 10 -7.60 10.12 -9.24
CA THR A 10 -7.17 10.47 -7.88
C THR A 10 -5.67 10.62 -7.92
N LYS A 11 -5.09 11.62 -7.23
CA LYS A 11 -3.64 11.77 -7.03
C LYS A 11 -3.11 10.54 -6.28
N THR A 12 -3.04 9.40 -6.96
CA THR A 12 -2.48 8.18 -6.44
C THR A 12 -0.98 8.32 -6.63
N ALA A 13 -0.26 8.50 -5.52
CA ALA A 13 1.12 8.07 -5.48
C ALA A 13 1.14 6.64 -6.02
N GLY A 14 2.15 6.27 -6.82
CA GLY A 14 2.20 4.98 -7.51
C GLY A 14 2.14 3.77 -6.56
N CYS A 15 2.52 2.59 -7.07
CA CYS A 15 2.62 1.39 -6.24
C CYS A 15 3.33 1.67 -4.91
N VAL A 16 2.72 1.28 -3.80
CA VAL A 16 3.26 1.51 -2.45
C VAL A 16 4.45 0.59 -2.19
N PHE A 17 4.32 -0.67 -2.60
CA PHE A 17 5.31 -1.72 -2.44
C PHE A 17 5.87 -2.18 -3.79
N LYS A 18 7.13 -2.61 -3.77
CA LYS A 18 7.79 -3.31 -4.87
C LYS A 18 7.27 -4.73 -4.99
N ASN A 19 7.30 -5.28 -6.20
CA ASN A 19 6.98 -6.70 -6.39
C ASN A 19 8.13 -7.57 -5.87
N PRO A 20 7.87 -8.52 -4.95
CA PRO A 20 8.89 -9.43 -4.47
C PRO A 20 9.23 -10.49 -5.52
N ASP A 21 10.52 -10.66 -5.79
CA ASP A 21 11.14 -11.76 -6.59
C ASP A 21 10.53 -12.07 -7.97
N GLY A 22 9.72 -11.16 -8.53
CA GLY A 22 9.12 -11.28 -9.86
C GLY A 22 8.08 -12.41 -10.03
N ARG A 23 7.86 -13.28 -9.03
CA ARG A 23 6.95 -14.43 -9.12
C ARG A 23 5.51 -14.09 -8.74
N ILE A 24 5.32 -13.26 -7.72
CA ILE A 24 4.00 -12.83 -7.25
C ILE A 24 4.03 -11.30 -7.10
N SER A 25 2.99 -10.62 -7.57
CA SER A 25 2.91 -9.17 -7.40
C SER A 25 2.58 -8.79 -5.96
N ALA A 26 3.11 -7.65 -5.50
CA ALA A 26 2.79 -7.13 -4.17
C ALA A 26 1.27 -6.93 -4.00
N GLY A 27 0.61 -6.44 -5.04
CA GLY A 27 -0.86 -6.30 -5.06
C GLY A 27 -1.60 -7.61 -4.83
N ARG A 28 -1.09 -8.74 -5.34
CA ARG A 28 -1.71 -10.05 -5.11
C ARG A 28 -1.48 -10.53 -3.68
N LEU A 29 -0.29 -10.32 -3.13
CA LEU A 29 -0.02 -10.67 -1.72
C LEU A 29 -0.88 -9.85 -0.76
N LEU A 30 -1.04 -8.55 -1.02
CA LEU A 30 -1.91 -7.67 -0.24
C LEU A 30 -3.39 -8.08 -0.33
N ASP A 31 -3.84 -8.46 -1.52
CA ASP A 31 -5.20 -8.97 -1.76
C ASP A 31 -5.44 -10.28 -0.97
N LEU A 32 -4.52 -11.24 -1.04
CA LEU A 32 -4.59 -12.49 -0.28
C LEU A 32 -4.50 -12.28 1.23
N ALA A 33 -3.76 -11.26 1.67
CA ALA A 33 -3.64 -10.86 3.07
C ALA A 33 -4.86 -10.06 3.57
N GLY A 34 -5.92 -9.90 2.74
CA GLY A 34 -7.14 -9.19 3.12
C GLY A 34 -6.92 -7.70 3.37
N CYS A 35 -5.98 -7.07 2.65
CA CYS A 35 -5.65 -5.66 2.84
C CYS A 35 -6.57 -4.72 2.04
N LYS A 36 -7.32 -5.19 1.03
CA LYS A 36 -8.28 -4.34 0.31
C LYS A 36 -9.32 -3.76 1.26
N GLY A 37 -9.57 -2.46 1.14
CA GLY A 37 -10.54 -1.77 1.96
C GLY A 37 -10.09 -1.49 3.39
N LEU A 38 -8.91 -1.98 3.78
CA LEU A 38 -8.30 -1.67 5.07
C LEU A 38 -8.18 -0.16 5.21
N ARG A 39 -8.77 0.39 6.27
CA ARG A 39 -8.75 1.82 6.57
C ARG A 39 -8.19 2.05 7.96
N LEU A 40 -7.19 2.93 8.05
CA LEU A 40 -6.71 3.48 9.33
C LEU A 40 -6.62 5.01 9.19
N GLY A 41 -7.29 5.72 10.10
CA GLY A 41 -7.40 7.18 10.03
C GLY A 41 -8.00 7.67 8.71
N GLY A 42 -7.34 8.65 8.09
CA GLY A 42 -7.69 9.20 6.78
C GLY A 42 -7.16 8.43 5.58
N VAL A 43 -6.65 7.20 5.74
CA VAL A 43 -6.05 6.43 4.66
C VAL A 43 -6.72 5.08 4.51
N LYS A 44 -7.00 4.69 3.28
CA LYS A 44 -7.65 3.42 2.92
C LYS A 44 -6.89 2.72 1.78
N VAL A 45 -6.76 1.41 1.84
CA VAL A 45 -6.29 0.61 0.71
C VAL A 45 -7.38 0.54 -0.37
N SER A 46 -7.02 0.77 -1.63
CA SER A 46 -7.99 0.75 -2.72
C SER A 46 -8.62 -0.63 -2.88
N GLU A 47 -9.94 -0.64 -2.98
CA GLU A 47 -10.76 -1.83 -3.27
C GLU A 47 -10.44 -2.41 -4.66
N ILE A 48 -10.00 -1.55 -5.59
CA ILE A 48 -9.71 -1.93 -6.97
C ILE A 48 -8.33 -2.57 -7.07
N HIS A 49 -7.32 -1.97 -6.43
CA HIS A 49 -5.93 -2.43 -6.51
C HIS A 49 -5.23 -2.30 -5.15
N ALA A 50 -4.97 -3.44 -4.49
CA ALA A 50 -4.48 -3.48 -3.11
C ALA A 50 -3.11 -2.81 -2.87
N ASN A 51 -2.32 -2.57 -3.93
CA ASN A 51 -1.05 -1.82 -3.86
C ASN A 51 -1.20 -0.29 -4.01
N PHE A 52 -2.42 0.23 -3.91
CA PHE A 52 -2.70 1.67 -3.98
C PHE A 52 -3.43 2.12 -2.70
N LEU A 53 -3.06 3.31 -2.22
CA LEU A 53 -3.74 3.97 -1.11
C LEU A 53 -4.58 5.13 -1.61
N GLU A 54 -5.80 5.19 -1.10
CA GLU A 54 -6.71 6.32 -1.18
C GLU A 54 -6.54 7.15 0.09
N VAL A 55 -6.07 8.38 -0.07
CA VAL A 55 -5.71 9.28 1.03
C VAL A 55 -6.71 10.45 1.04
N GLU A 56 -7.39 10.63 2.17
CA GLU A 56 -8.29 11.76 2.40
C GLU A 56 -7.49 13.08 2.50
N LYS A 57 -8.15 14.22 2.26
CA LYS A 57 -7.49 15.54 2.26
C LYS A 57 -6.82 15.89 3.61
N ASP A 58 -7.40 15.44 4.71
CA ASP A 58 -6.94 15.73 6.07
C ASP A 58 -6.12 14.59 6.69
N ALA A 59 -5.76 13.58 5.88
CA ALA A 59 -4.96 12.46 6.34
C ALA A 59 -3.52 12.88 6.65
N SER A 60 -3.01 12.40 7.78
CA SER A 60 -1.62 12.64 8.16
C SER A 60 -0.67 11.62 7.53
N ALA A 61 0.60 11.97 7.40
CA ALA A 61 1.63 11.01 6.99
C ALA A 61 1.77 9.84 7.98
N ARG A 62 1.38 10.03 9.24
CA ARG A 62 1.30 8.95 10.24
C ARG A 62 0.20 7.95 9.88
N ASP A 63 -0.95 8.41 9.38
CA ASP A 63 -2.02 7.52 8.91
C ASP A 63 -1.56 6.69 7.71
N VAL A 64 -0.85 7.33 6.77
CA VAL A 64 -0.26 6.63 5.61
C VAL A 64 0.71 5.55 6.09
N TYR A 65 1.62 5.90 6.99
CA TYR A 65 2.58 4.94 7.55
C TYR A 65 1.90 3.81 8.32
N ALA A 66 0.86 4.10 9.11
CA ALA A 66 0.12 3.09 9.85
C ALA A 66 -0.55 2.06 8.92
N VAL A 67 -1.18 2.51 7.83
CA VAL A 67 -1.76 1.59 6.83
C VAL A 67 -0.68 0.75 6.15
N ILE A 68 0.46 1.36 5.82
CA ILE A 68 1.60 0.67 5.21
C ILE A 68 2.16 -0.43 6.12
N GLU A 69 2.43 -0.11 7.39
CA GLU A 69 2.92 -1.07 8.37
C GLU A 69 1.94 -2.22 8.56
N GLU A 70 0.65 -1.93 8.71
CA GLU A 70 -0.37 -2.97 8.89
C GLU A 70 -0.50 -3.88 7.66
N CYS A 71 -0.47 -3.31 6.45
CA CYS A 71 -0.46 -4.09 5.21
C CYS A 71 0.74 -5.04 5.15
N ARG A 72 1.94 -4.53 5.44
CA ARG A 72 3.16 -5.34 5.42
C ARG A 72 3.15 -6.43 6.49
N ARG A 73 2.68 -6.12 7.70
CA ARG A 73 2.52 -7.09 8.79
C ARG A 73 1.62 -8.24 8.36
N ARG A 74 0.44 -7.96 7.80
CA ARG A 74 -0.50 -8.99 7.32
C ARG A 74 0.08 -9.83 6.19
N VAL A 75 0.78 -9.21 5.24
CA VAL A 75 1.43 -9.95 4.16
C VAL A 75 2.52 -10.87 4.71
N TYR A 76 3.33 -10.38 5.66
CA TYR A 76 4.36 -11.19 6.28
C TYR A 76 3.76 -12.37 7.07
N GLU A 77 2.71 -12.14 7.87
CA GLU A 77 2.04 -13.19 8.63
C GLU A 77 1.36 -14.25 7.75
N SER A 78 0.79 -13.84 6.62
CA SER A 78 0.06 -14.75 5.72
C SER A 78 0.95 -15.48 4.71
N SER A 79 2.07 -14.89 4.29
CA SER A 79 2.89 -15.41 3.19
C SER A 79 4.37 -15.61 3.54
N GLY A 80 4.83 -15.11 4.69
CA GLY A 80 6.25 -15.07 5.05
C GLY A 80 7.07 -14.05 4.25
N VAL A 81 6.45 -13.31 3.33
CA VAL A 81 7.15 -12.34 2.46
C VAL A 81 7.15 -10.96 3.11
N TRP A 82 8.34 -10.37 3.26
CA TRP A 82 8.48 -8.99 3.71
C TRP A 82 8.48 -8.04 2.51
N LEU A 83 7.43 -7.24 2.35
CA LEU A 83 7.32 -6.31 1.24
C LEU A 83 8.22 -5.07 1.44
N GLU A 84 9.03 -4.76 0.45
CA GLU A 84 9.78 -3.51 0.38
C GLU A 84 8.91 -2.35 -0.12
N LEU A 85 9.09 -1.17 0.47
CA LEU A 85 8.47 0.06 -0.01
C LEU A 85 9.11 0.52 -1.32
N GLU A 86 8.27 0.87 -2.29
CA GLU A 86 8.68 1.55 -3.53
C GLU A 86 8.66 3.07 -3.35
N ILE A 87 7.74 3.57 -2.52
CA ILE A 87 7.64 4.99 -2.23
C ILE A 87 8.78 5.42 -1.28
N ARG A 88 9.41 6.56 -1.59
CA ARG A 88 10.27 7.26 -0.63
C ARG A 88 9.39 8.10 0.29
N LEU A 89 9.37 7.75 1.57
CA LEU A 89 8.79 8.62 2.59
C LEU A 89 9.69 9.84 2.74
N LEU A 90 9.24 10.99 2.21
CA LEU A 90 9.94 12.26 2.35
C LEU A 90 9.39 12.99 3.59
N GLY A 91 10.24 13.08 4.61
CA GLY A 91 9.95 13.64 5.93
C GLY A 91 10.83 12.92 6.93
N GLY A 92 11.51 13.66 7.80
CA GLY A 92 12.51 13.15 8.75
C GLY A 92 11.94 12.10 9.75
N PRO A 93 12.75 11.64 10.73
CA PRO A 93 12.60 10.34 11.38
C PRO A 93 11.16 10.09 11.89
N TRP A 94 10.47 9.17 11.23
CA TRP A 94 9.17 8.63 11.64
C TRP A 94 9.43 7.60 12.74
N GLY A 95 9.80 8.09 13.91
CA GLY A 95 10.15 7.28 15.06
C GLY A 95 10.50 8.19 16.24
N LYS A 96 9.58 8.29 17.18
CA LYS A 96 9.91 8.46 18.58
C LYS A 96 9.30 7.29 19.33
#